data_AF-A0A960LRU9-F1
#
_entry.id   AF-A0A960LRU9-F1
#
_cell.length_a   1.000
_cell.length_b   1.000
_cell.length_c   1.000
_cell.angle_alpha   90.00
_cell.angle_beta   90.00
_cell.angle_gamma   90.00
#
_symmetry.space_group_name_H-M   'P 1'
#
loop_
_entity.id
_entity.type
_entity.pdbx_description
1 polymer ?
#
loop_
_entity_poly.entity_id
_entity_poly.type
_entity_poly.pdbx_seq_one_letter_code
_entity_poly.pdbx_strand_id
1 'polypeptide(L)'
;MKKKQILLLSGLVALLVGFGLILYGTYGSYKMAEARQDIDSKTSFVPDNPIKDMVKGDLNRRVDEYRLPVALLYIGGVVCIIAGGVLIYQGRKSTKRSR
;
A
#
# COMPACT_ATOMS: atom_id res chain seq x y z
N MET A 1 -8.34 -7.28 33.94
CA MET A 1 -9.05 -6.47 32.91
C MET A 1 -8.12 -5.68 31.97
N LYS A 2 -7.10 -4.95 32.46
CA LYS A 2 -6.26 -4.04 31.64
C LYS A 2 -5.57 -4.69 30.42
N LYS A 3 -4.91 -5.85 30.58
CA LYS A 3 -4.19 -6.53 29.48
C LYS A 3 -5.09 -6.89 28.28
N LYS A 4 -6.35 -7.26 28.53
CA LYS A 4 -7.31 -7.62 27.47
C LYS A 4 -7.68 -6.40 26.62
N GLN A 5 -8.02 -5.29 27.26
CA GLN A 5 -8.36 -4.05 26.54
C GLN A 5 -7.19 -3.57 25.70
N ILE A 6 -5.96 -3.68 26.22
CA ILE A 6 -4.74 -3.33 25.48
C ILE A 6 -4.58 -4.20 24.22
N LEU A 7 -4.78 -5.52 24.30
CA LEU A 7 -4.69 -6.43 23.14
C LEU A 7 -5.75 -6.13 22.07
N LEU A 8 -6.99 -5.84 22.49
CA LEU A 8 -8.07 -5.49 21.55
C LEU A 8 -7.82 -4.14 20.89
N LEU A 9 -7.36 -3.14 21.66
CA LEU A 9 -7.10 -1.79 21.14
C LEU A 9 -5.90 -1.78 20.19
N SER A 10 -4.80 -2.43 20.57
CA SER A 10 -3.62 -2.57 19.71
C SER A 10 -3.92 -3.34 18.43
N GLY A 11 -4.73 -4.40 18.51
CA GLY A 11 -5.19 -5.15 17.35
C GLY A 11 -6.08 -4.31 16.42
N LEU A 12 -6.98 -3.48 16.98
CA LEU A 12 -7.81 -2.55 16.20
C LEU A 12 -6.95 -1.51 15.48
N VAL A 13 -5.97 -0.92 16.19
CA VAL A 13 -5.05 0.06 15.60
C VAL A 13 -4.23 -0.58 14.46
N ALA A 14 -3.72 -1.79 14.65
CA ALA A 14 -2.99 -2.51 13.60
C ALA A 14 -3.85 -2.78 12.36
N LEU A 15 -5.14 -3.11 12.53
CA LEU A 15 -6.07 -3.24 11.41
C LEU A 15 -6.29 -1.92 10.67
N LEU A 16 -6.48 -0.82 11.40
CA LEU A 16 -6.67 0.52 10.81
C LEU A 16 -5.43 0.98 10.03
N VAL A 17 -4.24 0.81 10.61
CA VAL A 17 -2.97 1.11 9.95
C VAL A 17 -2.81 0.23 8.70
N GLY A 18 -3.06 -1.07 8.82
CA GLY A 18 -2.95 -1.99 7.69
C GLY A 18 -3.88 -1.63 6.53
N PHE A 19 -5.14 -1.27 6.84
CA PHE A 19 -6.10 -0.80 5.85
C PHE A 19 -5.67 0.53 5.22
N GLY A 20 -5.16 1.47 6.02
CA GLY A 20 -4.62 2.74 5.54
C GLY A 20 -3.43 2.56 4.58
N LEU A 21 -2.52 1.63 4.88
CA LEU A 21 -1.39 1.32 4.01
C LEU A 21 -1.85 0.73 2.67
N ILE A 22 -2.84 -0.17 2.67
CA ILE A 22 -3.41 -0.73 1.43
C ILE A 22 -4.08 0.37 0.61
N LEU A 23 -4.90 1.22 1.22
CA LEU A 23 -5.53 2.34 0.51
C LEU A 23 -4.49 3.29 -0.10
N TYR A 24 -3.44 3.61 0.64
CA TYR A 24 -2.38 4.48 0.16
C TYR A 24 -1.56 3.80 -0.96
N GLY A 25 -1.30 2.50 -0.86
CA GLY A 25 -0.72 1.70 -1.95
C GLY A 25 -1.58 1.71 -3.21
N THR A 26 -2.91 1.56 -3.07
CA THR A 26 -3.87 1.65 -4.20
C THR A 26 -3.86 3.02 -4.85
N TYR A 27 -3.88 4.08 -4.04
CA TYR A 27 -3.77 5.44 -4.54
C TYR A 27 -2.44 5.69 -5.28
N GLY A 28 -1.32 5.17 -4.74
CA GLY A 28 -0.01 5.22 -5.41
C GLY A 28 -0.02 4.49 -6.75
N SER A 29 -0.55 3.27 -6.80
CA SER A 29 -0.71 2.51 -8.06
C SER A 29 -1.54 3.27 -9.09
N TYR A 30 -2.63 3.91 -8.66
CA TYR A 30 -3.48 4.71 -9.54
C TYR A 30 -2.71 5.91 -10.11
N LYS A 31 -1.98 6.66 -9.27
CA LYS A 31 -1.17 7.80 -9.71
C LYS A 31 -0.04 7.39 -10.66
N MET A 32 0.56 6.22 -10.46
CA MET A 32 1.54 5.67 -11.40
C MET A 32 0.92 5.34 -12.76
N ALA A 33 -0.30 4.80 -12.79
CA ALA A 33 -1.02 4.52 -14.04
C ALA A 33 -1.41 5.82 -14.76
N GLU A 34 -1.91 6.81 -14.02
CA GLU A 34 -2.25 8.14 -14.53
C GLU A 34 -1.01 8.84 -15.12
N ALA A 35 0.14 8.76 -14.44
CA ALA A 35 1.40 9.32 -14.93
C ALA A 35 1.85 8.65 -16.25
N ARG A 36 1.71 7.33 -16.37
CA ARG A 36 2.02 6.61 -17.63
C ARG A 36 1.11 7.06 -18.77
N GLN A 37 -0.19 7.20 -18.51
CA GLN A 37 -1.15 7.70 -19.49
C GLN A 37 -0.84 9.15 -19.91
N ASP A 38 -0.41 10.00 -18.98
CA ASP A 38 -0.02 11.38 -19.30
C ASP A 38 1.29 11.45 -20.10
N ILE A 39 2.25 10.56 -19.82
CA ILE A 39 3.47 10.42 -20.65
C ILE A 39 3.10 9.97 -22.07
N ASP A 40 2.22 8.97 -22.21
CA ASP A 40 1.77 8.48 -23.51
C ASP A 40 1.00 9.56 -24.29
N SER A 41 0.10 10.30 -23.63
CA SER A 41 -0.68 11.36 -24.26
C SER A 41 0.21 12.51 -24.72
N LYS A 42 1.17 12.96 -23.91
CA LYS A 42 2.06 14.08 -24.25
C LYS A 42 3.10 13.70 -25.30
N THR A 43 3.54 12.45 -25.32
CA THR A 43 4.46 11.97 -26.35
C THR A 43 3.75 11.69 -27.68
N SER A 44 2.42 11.51 -27.71
CA SER A 44 1.67 11.27 -28.94
C SER A 44 1.78 12.38 -29.99
N PHE A 45 1.94 13.64 -29.55
CA PHE A 45 2.07 14.81 -30.44
C PHE A 45 3.50 15.05 -30.94
N VAL A 46 4.49 14.33 -30.39
CA VAL A 46 5.88 14.44 -30.81
C VAL A 46 6.13 13.46 -31.97
N PRO A 47 6.72 13.90 -33.10
CA PRO A 47 7.03 13.00 -34.21
C PRO A 47 7.94 11.85 -33.75
N ASP A 48 7.69 10.66 -34.27
CA ASP A 48 8.46 9.46 -33.92
C ASP A 48 9.92 9.64 -34.31
N ASN A 49 10.77 9.76 -33.28
CA ASN A 49 12.21 9.91 -33.42
C ASN A 49 12.91 9.27 -32.20
N PRO A 50 14.21 8.95 -32.30
CA PRO A 50 14.94 8.29 -31.22
C PRO A 50 14.95 9.09 -29.90
N ILE A 51 14.82 10.42 -29.99
CA ILE A 51 14.80 11.32 -28.84
C ILE A 51 13.51 11.13 -28.04
N LYS A 52 12.36 11.01 -28.71
CA LYS A 52 11.05 10.74 -28.11
C LYS A 52 11.08 9.43 -27.31
N ASP A 53 11.64 8.37 -27.89
CA ASP A 53 11.75 7.06 -27.23
C ASP A 53 12.66 7.12 -25.99
N MET A 54 13.78 7.84 -26.08
CA MET A 54 14.64 8.09 -24.91
C MET A 54 13.91 8.85 -23.81
N VAL A 55 13.21 9.94 -24.12
CA VAL A 55 12.49 10.77 -23.14
C VAL A 55 11.34 9.99 -22.50
N LYS A 56 10.57 9.24 -23.31
CA LYS A 56 9.50 8.37 -22.83
C LYS A 56 10.04 7.26 -21.92
N GLY A 57 11.21 6.70 -22.26
CA GLY A 57 11.91 5.72 -21.45
C GLY A 57 12.34 6.28 -20.08
N ASP A 58 12.95 7.47 -20.05
CA ASP A 58 13.39 8.10 -18.79
C ASP A 58 12.20 8.44 -17.88
N LEU A 59 11.12 8.98 -18.44
CA LEU A 59 9.90 9.31 -17.68
C LEU A 59 9.23 8.06 -17.11
N ASN A 60 9.12 6.99 -17.89
CA ASN A 60 8.57 5.72 -17.39
C ASN A 60 9.46 5.09 -16.32
N ARG A 61 10.80 5.20 -16.46
CA ARG A 61 11.76 4.73 -15.46
C ARG A 61 11.59 5.45 -14.13
N ARG A 62 11.36 6.77 -14.14
CA ARG A 62 11.06 7.54 -12.92
C ARG A 62 9.75 7.09 -12.26
N VAL A 63 8.73 6.76 -13.05
CA VAL A 63 7.49 6.19 -12.51
C VAL A 63 7.75 4.82 -11.88
N ASP A 64 8.60 3.99 -12.49
CA ASP A 64 8.97 2.67 -11.96
C ASP A 64 9.70 2.71 -10.61
N GLU A 65 10.39 3.81 -10.27
CA GLU A 65 11.01 3.99 -8.95
C GLU A 65 9.98 3.92 -7.81
N TYR A 66 8.72 4.32 -8.07
CA TYR A 66 7.63 4.26 -7.09
C TYR A 66 7.02 2.86 -6.93
N ARG A 67 7.33 1.92 -7.83
CA ARG A 67 6.74 0.58 -7.82
C ARG A 67 7.10 -0.20 -6.56
N LEU A 68 8.37 -0.12 -6.14
CA LEU A 68 8.86 -0.82 -4.95
C LEU A 68 8.28 -0.23 -3.65
N PRO A 69 8.31 1.10 -3.41
CA PRO A 69 7.59 1.71 -2.28
C PRO A 69 6.12 1.33 -2.21
N VAL A 70 5.41 1.38 -3.35
CA VAL A 70 3.99 1.00 -3.42
C VAL A 70 3.80 -0.49 -3.06
N ALA A 71 4.64 -1.39 -3.57
CA ALA A 71 4.59 -2.80 -3.23
C ALA A 71 4.83 -3.05 -1.72
N LEU A 72 5.77 -2.32 -1.12
CA LEU A 72 6.05 -2.42 0.32
C LEU A 72 4.86 -1.96 1.17
N LEU A 73 4.10 -0.96 0.74
CA LEU A 73 2.87 -0.54 1.41
C LEU A 73 1.83 -1.66 1.42
N TYR A 74 1.65 -2.38 0.31
CA TYR A 74 0.74 -3.53 0.27
C TYR A 74 1.20 -4.66 1.19
N ILE A 75 2.47 -5.03 1.13
CA ILE A 75 3.03 -6.10 1.97
C ILE A 75 2.90 -5.73 3.45
N GLY A 76 3.32 -4.51 3.83
CA GLY A 76 3.19 -3.99 5.18
C GLY A 76 1.74 -3.93 5.64
N GLY A 77 0.83 -3.50 4.77
CA GLY A 77 -0.60 -3.46 5.02
C GLY A 77 -1.19 -4.83 5.35
N VAL A 78 -0.88 -5.86 4.55
CA VAL A 78 -1.31 -7.24 4.77
C VAL A 78 -0.75 -7.78 6.09
N VAL A 79 0.54 -7.56 6.36
CA VAL A 79 1.18 -7.99 7.62
C VAL A 79 0.51 -7.35 8.84
N CYS A 80 0.23 -6.04 8.79
CA CYS A 80 -0.49 -5.33 9.84
C CYS A 80 -1.91 -5.88 10.06
N ILE A 81 -2.62 -6.23 8.99
CA ILE A 81 -3.97 -6.82 9.10
C ILE A 81 -3.91 -8.19 9.80
N ILE A 82 -2.98 -9.05 9.38
CA ILE A 82 -2.80 -10.38 9.98
C ILE A 82 -2.43 -10.25 11.46
N ALA A 83 -1.44 -9.41 11.78
CA ALA A 83 -1.02 -9.18 13.16
C ALA A 83 -2.16 -8.62 14.03
N GLY A 84 -2.93 -7.65 13.50
CA GLY A 84 -4.09 -7.08 14.17
C GLY A 84 -5.18 -8.14 14.45
N GLY A 85 -5.48 -8.98 13.47
CA GLY A 85 -6.41 -10.09 13.61
C GLY A 85 -5.98 -11.09 14.69
N VAL A 86 -4.69 -11.45 14.73
CA VAL A 86 -4.12 -12.34 15.75
C VAL A 86 -4.24 -11.73 17.15
N LEU A 87 -3.92 -10.44 17.32
CA LEU A 87 -4.03 -9.74 18.60
C LEU A 87 -5.47 -9.71 19.13
N ILE A 88 -6.43 -9.42 18.24
CA ILE A 88 -7.86 -9.44 18.60
C ILE A 88 -8.31 -10.85 18.99
N TYR A 89 -7.90 -11.87 18.23
CA TYR A 89 -8.22 -13.26 18.52
C TYR A 89 -7.69 -13.69 19.89
N GLN A 90 -6.43 -13.38 20.21
CA GLN A 90 -5.83 -13.69 21.51
C GLN A 90 -6.54 -12.94 22.66
N GLY A 91 -6.87 -11.66 22.47
CA GLY A 91 -7.65 -10.86 23.43
C GLY A 91 -9.03 -11.45 23.71
N ARG A 92 -9.71 -12.00 22.69
CA ARG A 92 -10.99 -12.71 22.84
C ARG A 92 -10.83 -14.07 23.52
N LYS A 93 -9.83 -14.88 23.15
CA LYS A 93 -9.57 -16.20 23.76
C LYS A 93 -9.25 -16.10 25.25
N SER A 94 -8.48 -15.09 25.66
CA SER A 94 -8.19 -14.80 27.08
C SER A 94 -9.46 -14.53 27.91
N THR A 95 -10.54 -14.06 27.26
CA THR A 95 -11.84 -13.84 27.92
C THR A 95 -12.58 -15.15 28.24
N LYS A 96 -12.43 -16.19 27.41
CA LYS A 96 -13.12 -17.48 27.62
C LYS A 96 -12.48 -18.35 28.71
N ARG A 97 -11.20 -18.16 29.02
CA ARG A 97 -10.45 -18.94 30.03
C ARG A 97 -10.53 -18.38 31.46
N SER A 98 -11.01 -17.15 31.61
CA SER A 98 -11.08 -16.42 32.90
C SER A 98 -12.48 -16.41 33.51
N ARG A 99 -13.44 -17.10 32.88
CA ARG A 99 -14.73 -17.48 33.45
C ARG A 99 -14.66 -18.98 33.74
#